data_AF-A0A3M6U0L3-F1
#
_entry.id   AF-A0A3M6U0L3-F1
#
_cell.length_a   1.000
_cell.length_b   1.000
_cell.length_c   1.000
_cell.angle_alpha   90.00
_cell.angle_beta   90.00
_cell.angle_gamma   90.00
#
_symmetry.space_group_name_H-M   'P 1'
#
loop_
_entity.id
_entity.type
_entity.pdbx_description
1 polymer ?
#
loop_
_entity_poly.entity_id
_entity_poly.type
_entity_poly.pdbx_seq_one_letter_code
_entity_poly.pdbx_strand_id
1 'polypeptide(L)'
;MASRIMAVKGLNAAASFRGQLYVNVIVVPSTNADQFEKFCKLNKSCCPKLQRSAPGDTTTKPLVRDSDIRTLLPFYHVLKNGHEVERVTNLTQFPWNDMVAFYIASISHHIEEELIATGILDVSEENMKTVPHYKTNIMCKEAGAFGSPLVVCMFPIPKRLLERTVAVTSRLETLIGTVVHIGDPSVIGIKDITKPYLGNAFDVDMDGVVPVFWPSSLTAHAAVKRAGKYFELFSKST
;
A
#
# COMPACT_ATOMS: atom_id res chain seq x y z
N MET A 1 8.43 -2.27 -31.01
CA MET A 1 7.40 -1.68 -30.12
C MET A 1 7.60 -2.28 -28.73
N ALA A 2 8.33 -1.59 -27.86
CA ALA A 2 8.82 -2.19 -26.61
C ALA A 2 7.73 -2.25 -25.53
N SER A 3 7.33 -3.46 -25.12
CA SER A 3 6.61 -3.64 -23.86
C SER A 3 7.58 -3.35 -22.73
N ARG A 4 7.47 -2.17 -22.11
CA ARG A 4 8.21 -1.84 -20.89
C ARG A 4 7.80 -2.79 -19.76
N ILE A 5 8.61 -2.85 -18.71
CA ILE A 5 8.38 -3.72 -17.55
C ILE A 5 8.46 -2.84 -16.32
N MET A 6 7.40 -2.85 -15.52
CA MET A 6 7.34 -2.15 -14.24
C MET A 6 7.66 -3.12 -13.10
N ALA A 7 8.00 -2.60 -11.92
CA ALA A 7 8.44 -3.39 -10.78
C ALA A 7 7.97 -2.77 -9.45
N VAL A 8 7.52 -3.61 -8.51
CA VAL A 8 6.94 -3.15 -7.23
C VAL A 8 7.30 -4.05 -6.04
N LYS A 9 7.64 -3.44 -4.88
CA LYS A 9 7.65 -4.05 -3.53
C LYS A 9 7.76 -2.99 -2.41
N GLY A 10 7.39 -3.35 -1.17
CA GLY A 10 7.69 -2.63 0.07
C GLY A 10 9.17 -2.62 0.49
N LEU A 11 9.73 -1.41 0.65
CA LEU A 11 10.94 -1.02 1.35
C LEU A 11 10.66 -0.80 2.84
N ASN A 12 11.64 -1.06 3.70
CA ASN A 12 11.69 -0.51 5.05
C ASN A 12 12.79 0.56 5.05
N ALA A 13 12.39 1.84 5.05
CA ALA A 13 13.30 2.96 5.30
C ALA A 13 13.23 3.34 6.79
N ALA A 14 14.21 4.06 7.33
CA ALA A 14 14.20 4.44 8.75
C ALA A 14 13.87 5.93 8.94
N ALA A 15 12.64 6.27 9.35
CA ALA A 15 12.29 7.61 9.85
C ALA A 15 10.96 7.65 10.66
N SER A 16 11.06 7.35 11.96
CA SER A 16 10.20 7.89 13.02
C SER A 16 8.66 7.67 12.98
N PHE A 17 8.20 6.44 13.18
CA PHE A 17 7.61 6.03 14.48
C PHE A 17 8.32 4.73 14.90
N ARG A 18 8.80 4.63 16.15
CA ARG A 18 9.87 3.66 16.58
C ARG A 18 11.11 3.56 15.65
N GLY A 19 11.32 4.52 14.76
CA GLY A 19 12.49 4.62 13.89
C GLY A 19 12.37 3.90 12.54
N GLN A 20 11.30 3.16 12.25
CA GLN A 20 11.08 2.52 10.95
C GLN A 20 9.91 3.19 10.20
N LEU A 21 9.96 3.10 8.87
CA LEU A 21 9.01 3.69 7.92
C LEU A 21 8.81 2.66 6.80
N TYR A 22 7.66 2.02 6.79
CA TYR A 22 7.29 1.05 5.75
C TYR A 22 6.84 1.79 4.49
N VAL A 23 7.36 1.42 3.31
CA VAL A 23 7.22 2.19 2.07
C VAL A 23 7.00 1.28 0.88
N ASN A 24 5.87 1.34 0.20
CA ASN A 24 5.69 0.67 -1.09
C ASN A 24 6.40 1.44 -2.21
N VAL A 25 7.23 0.77 -3.00
CA VAL A 25 7.90 1.35 -4.16
C VAL A 25 7.20 0.94 -5.45
N ILE A 26 6.71 1.92 -6.20
CA ILE A 26 6.11 1.75 -7.52
C ILE A 26 7.04 2.34 -8.58
N VAL A 27 7.50 1.52 -9.52
CA VAL A 27 8.30 1.99 -10.66
C VAL A 27 7.41 2.15 -11.89
N VAL A 28 7.44 3.30 -12.55
CA VAL A 28 6.71 3.54 -13.81
C VAL A 28 7.59 4.21 -14.88
N PRO A 29 7.32 4.02 -16.18
CA PRO A 29 7.97 4.80 -17.23
C PRO A 29 7.72 6.31 -17.04
N SER A 30 8.72 7.12 -17.36
CA SER A 30 8.69 8.58 -17.30
C SER A 30 7.48 9.19 -18.01
N THR A 31 7.06 8.61 -19.14
CA THR A 31 5.84 8.98 -19.89
C THR A 31 4.54 8.91 -19.09
N ASN A 32 4.52 8.15 -18.00
CA ASN A 32 3.36 7.93 -17.13
C ASN A 32 3.55 8.57 -15.74
N ALA A 33 4.78 8.94 -15.37
CA ALA A 33 5.14 9.41 -14.05
C ALA A 33 4.36 10.67 -13.60
N ASP A 34 4.13 11.64 -14.48
CA ASP A 34 3.41 12.87 -14.12
C ASP A 34 1.91 12.62 -13.88
N GLN A 35 1.30 11.70 -14.64
CA GLN A 35 -0.08 11.29 -14.42
C GLN A 35 -0.22 10.50 -13.11
N PHE A 36 0.73 9.60 -12.82
CA PHE A 36 0.76 8.86 -11.56
C PHE A 36 0.99 9.78 -10.37
N GLU A 37 1.90 10.77 -10.47
CA GLU A 37 2.08 11.76 -9.42
C GLU A 37 0.82 12.60 -9.20
N LYS A 38 0.11 12.97 -10.28
CA LYS A 38 -1.19 13.65 -10.18
C LYS A 38 -2.23 12.77 -9.48
N PHE A 39 -2.27 11.47 -9.77
CA PHE A 39 -3.13 10.51 -9.06
C PHE A 39 -2.84 10.50 -7.56
N CYS A 40 -1.57 10.37 -7.15
CA CYS A 40 -1.20 10.40 -5.73
C CYS A 40 -1.53 11.76 -5.07
N LYS A 41 -1.32 12.89 -5.77
CA LYS A 41 -1.66 14.24 -5.29
C LYS A 41 -3.15 14.48 -5.12
N LEU A 42 -4.01 13.81 -5.91
CA LEU A 42 -5.47 13.89 -5.79
C LEU A 42 -6.03 12.97 -4.69
N ASN A 43 -5.31 11.91 -4.33
CA ASN A 43 -5.75 10.86 -3.41
C ASN A 43 -4.76 10.68 -2.22
N LYS A 44 -4.25 11.78 -1.67
CA LYS A 44 -3.15 11.78 -0.67
C LYS A 44 -3.41 10.85 0.53
N SER A 45 -4.64 10.77 1.00
CA SER A 45 -5.03 9.94 2.16
C SER A 45 -4.84 8.44 1.96
N CYS A 46 -4.83 7.94 0.71
CA CYS A 46 -4.55 6.53 0.40
C CYS A 46 -3.31 6.36 -0.50
N CYS A 47 -2.64 7.45 -0.87
CA CYS A 47 -1.42 7.47 -1.67
C CYS A 47 -0.39 8.46 -1.09
N PRO A 48 0.08 8.28 0.16
CA PRO A 48 1.03 9.18 0.82
C PRO A 48 2.42 9.07 0.19
N LYS A 49 2.63 9.79 -0.92
CA LYS A 49 3.90 9.82 -1.67
C LYS A 49 4.99 10.56 -0.88
N LEU A 50 6.00 9.83 -0.44
CA LEU A 50 7.22 10.33 0.20
C LEU A 50 8.19 10.93 -0.82
N GLN A 51 8.51 10.17 -1.88
CA GLN A 51 9.55 10.53 -2.86
C GLN A 51 9.17 10.10 -4.28
N ARG A 52 9.74 10.80 -5.27
CA ARG A 52 9.80 10.46 -6.70
C ARG A 52 11.28 10.56 -7.11
N SER A 53 11.81 9.57 -7.84
CA SER A 53 13.17 9.64 -8.41
C SER A 53 13.22 10.49 -9.68
N ALA A 54 14.42 10.82 -10.16
CA ALA A 54 14.58 11.21 -11.55
C ALA A 54 14.41 9.99 -12.49
N PRO A 55 14.09 10.17 -13.78
CA PRO A 55 14.16 9.08 -14.76
C PRO A 55 15.56 8.47 -14.82
N GLY A 56 15.66 7.15 -14.75
CA GLY A 56 16.94 6.43 -14.80
C GLY A 56 17.75 6.45 -13.50
N ASP A 57 17.35 7.21 -12.49
CA ASP A 57 17.97 7.19 -11.15
C ASP A 57 17.65 5.86 -10.45
N THR A 58 18.68 5.19 -9.96
CA THR A 58 18.57 3.91 -9.22
C THR A 58 18.73 4.11 -7.72
N THR A 59 19.14 5.29 -7.26
CA THR A 59 19.38 5.56 -5.85
C THR A 59 18.06 5.68 -5.08
N THR A 60 18.10 5.37 -3.78
CA THR A 60 16.93 5.55 -2.89
C THR A 60 17.15 6.68 -1.86
N LYS A 61 18.16 7.52 -2.08
CA LYS A 61 18.49 8.65 -1.19
C LYS A 61 17.34 9.68 -1.23
N PRO A 62 16.89 10.23 -0.09
CA PRO A 62 17.47 10.09 1.25
C PRO A 62 16.98 8.89 2.07
N LEU A 63 16.00 8.10 1.59
CA LEU A 63 15.33 7.03 2.36
C LEU A 63 16.28 5.91 2.82
N VAL A 64 17.11 5.37 1.91
CA VAL A 64 18.19 4.44 2.28
C VAL A 64 19.49 4.86 1.60
N ARG A 65 20.55 5.05 2.40
CA ARG A 65 21.87 5.43 1.89
C ARG A 65 22.48 4.29 1.08
N ASP A 66 23.26 4.66 0.07
CA ASP A 66 24.17 3.79 -0.69
C ASP A 66 23.55 2.46 -1.14
N SER A 67 22.35 2.57 -1.72
CA SER A 67 21.52 1.46 -2.17
C SER A 67 21.00 1.66 -3.59
N ASP A 68 20.73 0.56 -4.30
CA ASP A 68 20.16 0.54 -5.65
C ASP A 68 18.77 -0.11 -5.61
N ILE A 69 17.73 0.63 -6.02
CA ILE A 69 16.33 0.15 -5.97
C ILE A 69 16.07 -1.07 -6.85
N ARG A 70 17.00 -1.47 -7.72
CA ARG A 70 16.89 -2.68 -8.56
C ARG A 70 17.28 -3.96 -7.83
N THR A 71 17.99 -3.87 -6.71
CA THR A 71 18.46 -5.02 -5.92
C THR A 71 18.14 -4.92 -4.43
N LEU A 72 17.79 -3.73 -3.92
CA LEU A 72 17.53 -3.46 -2.51
C LEU A 72 16.35 -4.27 -1.93
N LEU A 73 15.37 -4.65 -2.76
CA LEU A 73 14.17 -5.34 -2.31
C LEU A 73 14.27 -6.85 -2.60
N PRO A 74 14.00 -7.75 -1.64
CA PRO A 74 14.17 -9.20 -1.82
C PRO A 74 13.39 -9.85 -2.98
N PHE A 75 12.40 -9.15 -3.54
CA PHE A 75 11.78 -9.51 -4.82
C PHE A 75 10.94 -8.34 -5.35
N TYR A 76 10.70 -8.35 -6.64
CA TYR A 76 9.83 -7.45 -7.36
C TYR A 76 8.87 -8.30 -8.16
N HIS A 77 7.62 -7.89 -8.18
CA HIS A 77 6.66 -8.43 -9.13
C HIS A 77 6.85 -7.63 -10.42
N VAL A 78 6.80 -8.30 -11.57
CA VAL A 78 7.11 -7.76 -12.90
C VAL A 78 5.88 -7.77 -13.80
N LEU A 79 5.72 -6.63 -14.48
CA LEU A 79 4.39 -6.15 -14.84
C LEU A 79 4.12 -6.14 -16.35
N LYS A 80 3.03 -6.78 -16.84
CA LYS A 80 2.58 -6.64 -18.25
C LYS A 80 1.07 -6.64 -18.43
N ASN A 81 0.56 -5.63 -19.14
CA ASN A 81 -0.86 -5.41 -19.49
C ASN A 81 -1.87 -5.91 -18.44
N GLY A 82 -1.90 -5.38 -17.22
CA GLY A 82 -2.99 -5.75 -16.31
C GLY A 82 -2.71 -7.04 -15.55
N HIS A 83 -1.62 -7.76 -15.87
CA HIS A 83 -1.28 -9.01 -15.21
C HIS A 83 0.20 -9.14 -14.81
N GLU A 84 0.43 -9.82 -13.68
CA GLU A 84 1.78 -10.23 -13.26
C GLU A 84 2.26 -11.33 -14.20
N VAL A 85 3.46 -11.16 -14.75
CA VAL A 85 4.05 -12.12 -15.70
C VAL A 85 5.32 -12.78 -15.17
N GLU A 86 5.96 -12.18 -14.17
CA GLU A 86 7.20 -12.70 -13.57
C GLU A 86 7.33 -12.16 -12.14
N ARG A 87 8.08 -12.87 -11.29
CA ARG A 87 8.53 -12.39 -9.99
C ARG A 87 10.02 -12.62 -9.88
N VAL A 88 10.77 -11.55 -9.73
CA VAL A 88 12.24 -11.51 -9.84
C VAL A 88 12.87 -11.04 -8.53
N THR A 89 14.12 -11.39 -8.26
CA THR A 89 14.89 -10.85 -7.12
C THR A 89 15.74 -9.63 -7.50
N ASN A 90 15.86 -9.33 -8.79
CA ASN A 90 16.75 -8.30 -9.31
C ASN A 90 16.16 -7.66 -10.59
N LEU A 91 16.24 -6.34 -10.71
CA LEU A 91 15.79 -5.58 -11.88
C LEU A 91 16.90 -5.12 -12.83
N THR A 92 18.19 -5.39 -12.55
CA THR A 92 19.29 -4.95 -13.43
C THR A 92 19.23 -5.53 -14.85
N GLN A 93 18.44 -6.58 -15.04
CA GLN A 93 18.14 -7.19 -16.35
C GLN A 93 17.11 -6.41 -17.20
N PHE A 94 16.39 -5.44 -16.62
CA PHE A 94 15.39 -4.64 -17.33
C PHE A 94 15.91 -3.26 -17.73
N PRO A 95 15.44 -2.67 -18.85
CA PRO A 95 15.76 -1.30 -19.21
C PRO A 95 15.31 -0.32 -18.11
N TRP A 96 16.25 0.48 -17.61
CA TRP A 96 16.00 1.41 -16.49
C TRP A 96 16.05 2.89 -16.87
N ASN A 97 16.70 3.26 -17.98
CA ASN A 97 17.04 4.65 -18.33
C ASN A 97 15.86 5.63 -18.37
N ASP A 98 14.64 5.14 -18.58
CA ASP A 98 13.40 5.92 -18.63
C ASP A 98 12.43 5.62 -17.46
N MET A 99 12.86 4.85 -16.46
CA MET A 99 12.04 4.45 -15.31
C MET A 99 12.11 5.46 -14.17
N VAL A 100 10.98 5.66 -13.49
CA VAL A 100 10.80 6.58 -12.35
C VAL A 100 10.22 5.80 -11.17
N ALA A 101 10.96 5.78 -10.06
CA ALA A 101 10.51 5.16 -8.82
C ALA A 101 9.70 6.15 -7.96
N PHE A 102 8.60 5.66 -7.39
CA PHE A 102 7.72 6.37 -6.48
C PHE A 102 7.66 5.62 -5.15
N TYR A 103 7.91 6.34 -4.07
CA TYR A 103 7.96 5.80 -2.72
C TYR A 103 6.70 6.25 -1.98
N ILE A 104 5.81 5.31 -1.62
CA ILE A 104 4.50 5.55 -1.03
C ILE A 104 4.48 4.96 0.38
N ALA A 105 4.28 5.76 1.44
CA ALA A 105 4.23 5.23 2.80
C ALA A 105 3.14 4.16 2.96
N SER A 106 3.43 3.10 3.72
CA SER A 106 2.51 1.98 3.93
C SER A 106 1.59 2.25 5.11
N ILE A 107 0.35 2.61 4.83
CA ILE A 107 -0.62 3.00 5.87
C ILE A 107 -0.92 1.86 6.86
N SER A 108 -1.11 0.63 6.36
CA SER A 108 -1.52 -0.51 7.20
C SER A 108 -0.50 -0.88 8.27
N HIS A 109 0.79 -0.92 7.94
CA HIS A 109 1.85 -1.23 8.91
C HIS A 109 1.89 -0.19 10.04
N HIS A 110 1.75 1.10 9.74
CA HIS A 110 1.75 2.13 10.78
C HIS A 110 0.46 2.12 11.64
N ILE A 111 -0.70 1.72 11.07
CA ILE A 111 -1.89 1.42 11.89
C ILE A 111 -1.61 0.24 12.83
N GLU A 112 -1.10 -0.86 12.29
CA GLU A 112 -0.79 -2.07 13.04
C GLU A 112 0.17 -1.78 14.20
N GLU A 113 1.27 -1.07 13.94
CA GLU A 113 2.23 -0.63 14.96
C GLU A 113 1.58 0.23 16.05
N GLU A 114 0.72 1.20 15.71
CA GLU A 114 0.04 2.04 16.70
C GLU A 114 -0.98 1.23 17.52
N LEU A 115 -1.76 0.36 16.88
CA LEU A 115 -2.74 -0.48 17.57
C LEU A 115 -2.06 -1.47 18.54
N ILE A 116 -0.90 -2.02 18.16
CA ILE A 116 -0.07 -2.86 19.04
C ILE A 116 0.54 -2.01 20.16
N ALA A 117 1.17 -0.88 19.84
CA ALA A 117 1.86 -0.03 20.81
C ALA A 117 0.90 0.58 21.86
N THR A 118 -0.37 0.74 21.52
CA THR A 118 -1.42 1.21 22.44
C THR A 118 -2.15 0.07 23.18
N GLY A 119 -1.87 -1.20 22.86
CA GLY A 119 -2.53 -2.36 23.45
C GLY A 119 -4.00 -2.47 23.05
N ILE A 120 -4.32 -2.12 21.80
CA ILE A 120 -5.65 -2.22 21.20
C ILE A 120 -5.77 -3.47 20.34
N LEU A 121 -4.73 -3.77 19.55
CA LEU A 121 -4.57 -5.02 18.85
C LEU A 121 -3.61 -5.91 19.65
N ASP A 122 -4.08 -7.10 20.02
CA ASP A 122 -3.27 -8.15 20.62
C ASP A 122 -2.83 -9.11 19.51
N VAL A 123 -1.52 -9.26 19.33
CA VAL A 123 -0.93 -10.07 18.26
C VAL A 123 -0.05 -11.13 18.91
N SER A 124 -0.59 -12.34 19.07
CA SER A 124 0.23 -13.51 19.32
C SER A 124 1.12 -13.79 18.10
N GLU A 125 2.32 -14.34 18.30
CA GLU A 125 3.25 -14.65 17.19
C GLU A 125 2.63 -15.61 16.16
N GLU A 126 1.76 -16.53 16.59
CA GLU A 126 0.97 -17.42 15.70
C GLU A 126 -0.03 -16.68 14.80
N ASN A 127 -0.39 -15.44 15.13
CA ASN A 127 -1.35 -14.61 14.40
C ASN A 127 -0.70 -13.53 13.52
N MET A 128 0.61 -13.56 13.30
CA MET A 128 1.31 -12.72 12.29
C MET A 128 0.94 -13.14 10.85
N LYS A 129 -0.32 -12.89 10.49
CA LYS A 129 -0.90 -13.06 9.14
C LYS A 129 -0.84 -11.70 8.42
N THR A 130 -0.70 -11.69 7.10
CA THR A 130 -0.67 -10.43 6.35
C THR A 130 -2.02 -9.71 6.48
N VAL A 131 -2.01 -8.46 6.98
CA VAL A 131 -3.21 -7.61 7.18
C VAL A 131 -4.17 -7.70 5.99
N PRO A 132 -5.47 -7.97 6.22
CA PRO A 132 -6.45 -8.08 5.14
C PRO A 132 -6.77 -6.72 4.53
N HIS A 133 -6.70 -6.69 3.20
CA HIS A 133 -7.04 -5.54 2.38
C HIS A 133 -8.24 -5.84 1.49
N TYR A 134 -9.12 -4.86 1.29
CA TYR A 134 -10.37 -5.01 0.53
C TYR A 134 -10.54 -3.86 -0.46
N LYS A 135 -11.15 -4.14 -1.62
CA LYS A 135 -11.63 -3.11 -2.54
C LYS A 135 -13.02 -2.66 -2.10
N THR A 136 -13.21 -1.36 -1.99
CA THR A 136 -14.52 -0.76 -1.67
C THR A 136 -15.31 -0.43 -2.93
N ASN A 137 -16.54 0.08 -2.77
CA ASN A 137 -17.32 0.77 -3.81
C ASN A 137 -16.97 2.27 -3.95
N ILE A 138 -16.09 2.81 -3.10
CA ILE A 138 -15.70 4.22 -3.09
C ILE A 138 -14.62 4.43 -4.18
N MET A 139 -14.86 5.33 -5.13
CA MET A 139 -13.92 5.57 -6.23
C MET A 139 -12.91 6.68 -5.92
N CYS A 140 -11.64 6.44 -6.24
CA CYS A 140 -10.58 7.45 -6.19
C CYS A 140 -10.70 8.46 -7.35
N LYS A 141 -10.17 9.66 -7.14
CA LYS A 141 -10.08 10.71 -8.18
C LYS A 141 -9.07 10.29 -9.24
N GLU A 142 -9.51 10.16 -10.49
CA GLU A 142 -8.67 9.65 -11.58
C GLU A 142 -7.67 10.69 -12.11
N ALA A 143 -6.56 10.22 -12.69
CA ALA A 143 -5.61 11.05 -13.42
C ALA A 143 -5.05 10.30 -14.63
N GLY A 144 -5.56 10.62 -15.83
CA GLY A 144 -5.18 9.92 -17.05
C GLY A 144 -5.62 8.46 -16.99
N ALA A 145 -4.68 7.53 -17.21
CA ALA A 145 -4.97 6.10 -17.11
C ALA A 145 -5.10 5.58 -15.66
N PHE A 146 -4.69 6.36 -14.64
CA PHE A 146 -4.65 5.93 -13.26
C PHE A 146 -5.98 6.21 -12.55
N GLY A 147 -6.61 5.15 -12.05
CA GLY A 147 -7.82 5.21 -11.25
C GLY A 147 -8.08 3.87 -10.58
N SER A 148 -8.82 3.85 -9.47
CA SER A 148 -9.20 2.60 -8.81
C SER A 148 -10.36 2.85 -7.85
N PRO A 149 -11.07 1.80 -7.41
CA PRO A 149 -11.71 1.85 -6.12
C PRO A 149 -10.65 2.07 -5.02
N LEU A 150 -11.04 2.72 -3.94
CA LEU A 150 -10.24 2.83 -2.73
C LEU A 150 -10.03 1.43 -2.15
N VAL A 151 -8.77 1.08 -1.91
CA VAL A 151 -8.41 -0.11 -1.14
C VAL A 151 -8.30 0.30 0.32
N VAL A 152 -8.88 -0.50 1.21
CA VAL A 152 -8.79 -0.32 2.67
C VAL A 152 -8.06 -1.50 3.32
N CYS A 153 -7.36 -1.28 4.43
CA CYS A 153 -7.07 -2.35 5.40
C CYS A 153 -8.17 -2.38 6.46
N MET A 154 -8.36 -3.54 7.10
CA MET A 154 -9.34 -3.74 8.17
C MET A 154 -8.66 -4.32 9.40
N PHE A 155 -9.02 -3.85 10.59
CA PHE A 155 -8.69 -4.50 11.86
C PHE A 155 -9.95 -4.74 12.70
N PRO A 156 -10.08 -5.90 13.36
CA PRO A 156 -11.16 -6.17 14.31
C PRO A 156 -10.85 -5.49 15.65
N ILE A 157 -11.63 -4.48 16.00
CA ILE A 157 -11.42 -3.67 17.21
C ILE A 157 -12.44 -4.07 18.28
N PRO A 158 -12.04 -4.47 19.50
CA PRO A 158 -12.98 -4.74 20.58
C PRO A 158 -13.91 -3.55 20.83
N LYS A 159 -15.24 -3.77 20.94
CA LYS A 159 -16.26 -2.70 21.10
C LYS A 159 -15.88 -1.70 22.20
N ARG A 160 -15.36 -2.20 23.33
CA ARG A 160 -14.90 -1.40 24.49
C ARG A 160 -13.68 -0.50 24.23
N LEU A 161 -12.96 -0.67 23.12
CA LEU A 161 -11.77 0.08 22.75
C LEU A 161 -12.00 1.01 21.53
N LEU A 162 -13.20 1.02 20.94
CA LEU A 162 -13.47 1.71 19.69
C LEU A 162 -13.21 3.23 19.77
N GLU A 163 -13.70 3.90 20.82
CA GLU A 163 -13.45 5.32 21.06
C GLU A 163 -11.96 5.63 21.22
N ARG A 164 -11.25 4.79 21.99
CA ARG A 164 -9.80 4.90 22.19
C ARG A 164 -9.06 4.73 20.86
N THR A 165 -9.50 3.80 20.01
CA THR A 165 -8.93 3.52 18.69
C THR A 165 -9.01 4.74 17.77
N VAL A 166 -10.17 5.38 17.71
CA VAL A 166 -10.37 6.62 16.94
C VAL A 166 -9.55 7.77 17.55
N ALA A 167 -9.47 7.87 18.88
CA ALA A 167 -8.74 8.94 19.56
C ALA A 167 -7.20 8.83 19.47
N VAL A 168 -6.63 7.63 19.31
CA VAL A 168 -5.19 7.46 19.06
C VAL A 168 -4.85 7.60 17.57
N THR A 169 -5.61 6.95 16.68
CA THR A 169 -5.30 6.95 15.24
C THR A 169 -5.57 8.30 14.56
N SER A 170 -6.53 9.12 15.04
CA SER A 170 -6.75 10.48 14.51
C SER A 170 -5.54 11.41 14.68
N ARG A 171 -4.67 11.16 15.67
CA ARG A 171 -3.42 11.93 15.85
C ARG A 171 -2.39 11.68 14.76
N LEU A 172 -2.59 10.62 13.96
CA LEU A 172 -1.70 10.18 12.89
C LEU A 172 -2.24 10.53 11.49
N GLU A 173 -3.31 11.34 11.40
CA GLU A 173 -3.96 11.76 10.16
C GLU A 173 -3.00 12.27 9.07
N THR A 174 -1.92 12.94 9.46
CA THR A 174 -0.91 13.49 8.54
C THR A 174 -0.06 12.44 7.83
N LEU A 175 0.06 11.23 8.39
CA LEU A 175 0.90 10.14 7.88
C LEU A 175 0.08 8.94 7.40
N ILE A 176 -1.03 8.66 8.07
CA ILE A 176 -1.80 7.40 7.98
C ILE A 176 -3.19 7.62 7.36
N GLY A 177 -3.72 8.85 7.38
CA GLY A 177 -5.07 9.15 6.92
C GLY A 177 -6.16 8.76 7.93
N THR A 178 -7.35 9.32 7.74
CA THR A 178 -8.50 9.10 8.63
C THR A 178 -9.09 7.69 8.48
N VAL A 179 -9.79 7.23 9.52
CA VAL A 179 -10.73 6.10 9.39
C VAL A 179 -11.68 6.35 8.22
N VAL A 180 -11.87 5.35 7.36
CA VAL A 180 -12.79 5.38 6.21
C VAL A 180 -14.19 4.95 6.64
N HIS A 181 -14.26 3.90 7.47
CA HIS A 181 -15.51 3.28 7.87
C HIS A 181 -15.38 2.51 9.18
N ILE A 182 -16.49 2.37 9.91
CA ILE A 182 -16.62 1.61 11.16
C ILE A 182 -17.91 0.79 11.06
N GLY A 183 -17.84 -0.51 11.35
CA GLY A 183 -19.01 -1.39 11.34
C GLY A 183 -19.26 -2.03 9.98
N ASP A 184 -20.53 -2.17 9.58
CA ASP A 184 -20.94 -3.09 8.51
C ASP A 184 -20.13 -2.92 7.20
N PRO A 185 -19.31 -3.91 6.79
CA PRO A 185 -18.53 -3.87 5.56
C PRO A 185 -19.37 -3.66 4.29
N SER A 186 -20.66 -4.04 4.31
CA SER A 186 -21.54 -3.95 3.14
C SER A 186 -21.75 -2.50 2.65
N VAL A 187 -21.73 -1.53 3.57
CA VAL A 187 -21.90 -0.09 3.30
C VAL A 187 -20.82 0.42 2.33
N ILE A 188 -19.58 -0.04 2.51
CA ILE A 188 -18.44 0.27 1.63
C ILE A 188 -18.23 -0.78 0.53
N GLY A 189 -19.24 -1.61 0.24
CA GLY A 189 -19.26 -2.55 -0.87
C GLY A 189 -18.53 -3.88 -0.63
N ILE A 190 -18.03 -4.13 0.57
CA ILE A 190 -17.35 -5.38 0.93
C ILE A 190 -18.41 -6.42 1.31
N LYS A 191 -18.73 -7.33 0.38
CA LYS A 191 -19.80 -8.33 0.55
C LYS A 191 -19.46 -9.49 1.48
N ASP A 192 -18.18 -9.80 1.62
CA ASP A 192 -17.69 -10.94 2.38
C ASP A 192 -16.33 -10.59 3.00
N ILE A 193 -16.33 -10.35 4.31
CA ILE A 193 -15.13 -9.95 5.05
C ILE A 193 -14.12 -11.11 5.18
N THR A 194 -14.53 -12.36 4.99
CA THR A 194 -13.64 -13.52 5.03
C THR A 194 -12.80 -13.67 3.75
N LYS A 195 -13.15 -12.93 2.68
CA LYS A 195 -12.49 -12.98 1.37
C LYS A 195 -11.80 -11.63 1.05
N PRO A 196 -10.64 -11.35 1.65
CA PRO A 196 -9.87 -10.14 1.32
C PRO A 196 -9.40 -10.15 -0.15
N TYR A 197 -9.23 -8.95 -0.70
CA TYR A 197 -8.59 -8.75 -2.00
C TYR A 197 -7.09 -9.08 -1.97
N LEU A 198 -6.43 -8.82 -0.83
CA LEU A 198 -5.04 -9.21 -0.57
C LEU A 198 -4.82 -9.40 0.94
N GLY A 199 -3.91 -10.28 1.33
CA GLY A 199 -3.67 -10.63 2.74
C GLY A 199 -4.59 -11.75 3.21
N ASN A 200 -4.75 -11.88 4.52
CA ASN A 200 -5.45 -12.96 5.18
C ASN A 200 -6.56 -12.38 6.06
N ALA A 201 -7.77 -12.94 6.00
CA ALA A 201 -8.81 -12.57 6.96
C ALA A 201 -8.34 -12.87 8.39
N PHE A 202 -8.71 -12.00 9.33
CA PHE A 202 -8.54 -12.28 10.74
C PHE A 202 -9.44 -13.45 11.13
N ASP A 203 -8.87 -14.38 11.88
CA ASP A 203 -9.58 -15.54 12.43
C ASP A 203 -10.04 -15.17 13.84
N VAL A 204 -11.13 -14.42 13.89
CA VAL A 204 -11.70 -13.85 15.12
C VAL A 204 -13.21 -14.04 15.11
N ASP A 205 -13.77 -14.28 16.29
CA ASP A 205 -15.21 -14.11 16.46
C ASP A 205 -15.54 -12.62 16.26
N MET A 206 -16.54 -12.36 15.42
CA MET A 206 -17.02 -11.00 15.17
C MET A 206 -17.91 -10.50 16.30
N ASP A 207 -18.37 -11.38 17.20
CA ASP A 207 -19.08 -10.96 18.39
C ASP A 207 -18.13 -10.27 19.39
N GLY A 208 -18.62 -9.18 20.00
CA GLY A 208 -17.79 -8.32 20.86
C GLY A 208 -16.76 -7.40 20.17
N VAL A 209 -16.45 -7.57 18.87
CA VAL A 209 -15.59 -6.67 18.08
C VAL A 209 -16.39 -5.84 17.06
N VAL A 210 -15.71 -4.88 16.41
CA VAL A 210 -16.20 -4.05 15.30
C VAL A 210 -15.09 -3.96 14.26
N PRO A 211 -15.34 -4.26 12.98
CA PRO A 211 -14.33 -4.06 11.95
C PRO A 211 -14.19 -2.55 11.67
N VAL A 212 -12.96 -2.06 11.71
CA VAL A 212 -12.61 -0.67 11.41
C VAL A 212 -11.68 -0.62 10.21
N PHE A 213 -11.96 0.30 9.29
CA PHE A 213 -11.33 0.36 7.98
C PHE A 213 -10.54 1.65 7.80
N TRP A 214 -9.26 1.52 7.43
CA TRP A 214 -8.36 2.65 7.09
C TRP A 214 -7.97 2.59 5.61
N PRO A 215 -7.58 3.71 4.98
CA PRO A 215 -7.10 3.68 3.61
C PRO A 215 -5.86 2.78 3.49
N SER A 216 -5.64 2.17 2.34
CA SER A 216 -4.44 1.39 2.07
C SER A 216 -3.63 2.00 0.93
N SER A 217 -2.32 2.05 1.11
CA SER A 217 -1.33 2.40 0.08
C SER A 217 -1.38 1.47 -1.14
N LEU A 218 -1.96 0.27 -0.99
CA LEU A 218 -2.28 -0.62 -2.11
C LEU A 218 -3.34 -0.04 -3.06
N THR A 219 -3.96 1.09 -2.74
CA THR A 219 -4.76 1.88 -3.69
C THR A 219 -3.87 2.39 -4.85
N ALA A 220 -2.64 2.83 -4.55
CA ALA A 220 -1.68 3.20 -5.57
C ALA A 220 -1.32 2.00 -6.48
N HIS A 221 -1.24 0.81 -5.88
CA HIS A 221 -1.06 -0.43 -6.63
C HIS A 221 -2.28 -0.67 -7.52
N ALA A 222 -3.50 -0.66 -6.97
CA ALA A 222 -4.75 -0.85 -7.71
C ALA A 222 -4.95 0.17 -8.86
N ALA A 223 -4.40 1.38 -8.75
CA ALA A 223 -4.46 2.39 -9.78
C ALA A 223 -3.45 2.17 -10.91
N VAL A 224 -2.21 1.78 -10.59
CA VAL A 224 -1.26 1.22 -11.57
C VAL A 224 -1.91 0.02 -12.27
N LYS A 225 -2.60 -0.82 -11.48
CA LYS A 225 -3.24 -2.02 -11.98
C LYS A 225 -4.26 -1.73 -13.07
N ARG A 226 -5.23 -0.84 -12.81
CA ARG A 226 -6.19 -0.41 -13.84
C ARG A 226 -5.54 0.32 -15.04
N ALA A 227 -4.46 1.08 -14.84
CA ALA A 227 -3.67 1.66 -15.94
C ALA A 227 -3.03 0.57 -16.84
N GLY A 228 -3.02 -0.67 -16.35
CA GLY A 228 -2.70 -1.95 -16.97
C GLY A 228 -3.37 -2.32 -18.29
N LYS A 229 -3.87 -1.41 -19.13
CA LYS A 229 -3.63 -1.63 -20.58
C LYS A 229 -2.13 -1.63 -20.90
N TYR A 230 -1.31 -1.16 -19.94
CA TYR A 230 0.13 -1.39 -19.85
C TYR A 230 0.54 -1.63 -18.36
N PHE A 231 0.79 -2.91 -17.98
CA PHE A 231 1.54 -3.43 -16.78
C PHE A 231 0.82 -3.68 -15.39
N GLU A 232 0.91 -4.88 -14.71
CA GLU A 232 0.52 -5.18 -13.26
C GLU A 232 1.37 -6.27 -12.51
N LEU A 233 1.26 -6.57 -11.18
CA LEU A 233 1.70 -5.87 -9.94
C LEU A 233 1.40 -6.71 -8.67
N PHE A 234 2.38 -7.13 -7.82
CA PHE A 234 2.13 -7.43 -6.38
C PHE A 234 3.35 -7.15 -5.46
N SER A 235 3.24 -7.53 -4.19
CA SER A 235 4.21 -7.28 -3.11
C SER A 235 3.94 -8.22 -1.92
N LYS A 236 4.98 -8.59 -1.16
CA LYS A 236 4.85 -9.27 0.15
C LYS A 236 5.78 -8.57 1.16
N SER A 237 5.21 -8.13 2.28
CA SER A 237 5.96 -7.97 3.54
C SER A 237 6.14 -9.35 4.16
N THR A 238 7.30 -9.59 4.76
CA THR A 238 7.49 -10.67 5.73
C THR A 238 6.67 -10.37 6.96
#